data_AF-A0A2E6ADJ2-F1
#
_entry.id   AF-A0A2E6ADJ2-F1
#
_cell.length_a   1.000
_cell.length_b   1.000
_cell.length_c   1.000
_cell.angle_alpha   90.00
_cell.angle_beta   90.00
_cell.angle_gamma   90.00
#
_symmetry.space_group_name_H-M   'P 1'
#
loop_
_entity.id
_entity.type
_entity.pdbx_description
1 polymer ?
#
loop_
_entity_poly.entity_id
_entity_poly.type
_entity_poly.pdbx_seq_one_letter_code
_entity_poly.pdbx_strand_id
1 'polypeptide(L)'
;MTLVDSLHPRQTQRPDCRNDAVNMRHILPHLSLRVACLGLFCSLTQLVYPVVADTVSWNGAVFGTTYHIEAHSSIQPLDSDDLRKAVADRLEQIDELMSNWKQDSEVSRFNRLVKPDVWFPVSSETAFVVELAKQVSEQTGGAFDVTVGPIVQLWNFGAGRRDEFRVPNDEEIAQALKQIGMAYVDVELDPPRMRKRKAELEIDLSGIAKGYAVDVVSETLLQHGADRYLVEIGGEVRTGGASEDGSSWRVGIESPVRGERSLDSIVLLRGESMATSGDYRNYYERDGIIYTHTVSPHSGRPIQSNLASVTVIAESCCRADALATALMAMGKEAKQWSNDHQVKAVFFHRVDGEILQSMSSAFDSSQIHRIATASSSLNNEVGSVFGITVLVFGFSMLAMSIGVLIANRRLRGTCGGMSAVTDRHDNIVCSLCTRPSDDCVNDETR
;
A
#
# COMPACT_ATOMS: atom_id res chain seq x y z
N MET A 1 -3.23 58.25 -90.97
CA MET A 1 -4.64 57.89 -91.26
C MET A 1 -5.33 57.84 -89.90
N THR A 2 -6.30 58.76 -89.69
CA THR A 2 -7.26 58.89 -88.54
C THR A 2 -6.64 59.11 -87.14
N LEU A 3 -6.65 60.32 -86.52
CA LEU A 3 -7.76 61.04 -85.83
C LEU A 3 -8.55 60.09 -84.90
N VAL A 4 -8.67 60.30 -83.58
CA VAL A 4 -9.43 61.39 -82.91
C VAL A 4 -9.04 61.48 -81.41
N ASP A 5 -8.89 62.74 -80.93
CA ASP A 5 -9.18 63.36 -79.62
C ASP A 5 -9.19 62.53 -78.30
N SER A 6 -8.62 63.00 -77.19
CA SER A 6 -9.14 64.19 -76.49
C SER A 6 -8.31 64.65 -75.28
N LEU A 7 -8.25 65.98 -75.17
CA LEU A 7 -8.21 66.85 -73.98
C LEU A 7 -6.91 67.09 -73.20
N HIS A 8 -6.80 68.35 -72.76
CA HIS A 8 -5.61 69.20 -72.65
C HIS A 8 -5.42 69.73 -71.20
N PRO A 9 -4.33 70.47 -70.90
CA PRO A 9 -3.65 70.54 -69.60
C PRO A 9 -3.95 71.82 -68.78
N ARG A 10 -3.41 71.89 -67.54
CA ARG A 10 -2.91 73.09 -66.82
C ARG A 10 -2.04 72.60 -65.64
N GLN A 11 -0.71 72.78 -65.65
CA GLN A 11 0.06 73.91 -65.08
C GLN A 11 -0.42 74.28 -63.66
N THR A 12 0.39 74.44 -62.60
CA THR A 12 1.84 74.59 -62.36
C THR A 12 1.95 74.73 -60.84
N GLN A 13 2.96 74.13 -60.20
CA GLN A 13 3.83 74.79 -59.19
C GLN A 13 4.68 73.74 -58.46
N ARG A 14 6.00 73.86 -58.63
CA ARG A 14 6.97 73.44 -57.61
C ARG A 14 6.92 74.49 -56.48
N PRO A 15 7.20 74.06 -55.24
CA PRO A 15 8.44 74.55 -54.66
C PRO A 15 9.32 73.45 -54.08
N ASP A 16 10.52 73.89 -53.79
CA ASP A 16 11.77 73.19 -53.61
C ASP A 16 11.95 72.57 -52.22
N CYS A 17 12.97 71.71 -52.16
CA CYS A 17 13.46 70.89 -51.07
C CYS A 17 13.64 71.60 -49.71
N ARG A 18 13.39 70.87 -48.62
CA ARG A 18 14.22 70.93 -47.41
C ARG A 18 14.10 69.66 -46.57
N ASN A 19 15.28 69.20 -46.12
CA ASN A 19 15.53 68.11 -45.20
C ASN A 19 14.53 68.01 -44.06
N ASP A 20 14.03 66.81 -43.78
CA ASP A 20 13.77 66.36 -42.41
C ASP A 20 14.23 64.91 -42.28
N ALA A 21 15.44 64.75 -41.75
CA ALA A 21 15.92 63.49 -41.21
C ALA A 21 14.98 63.11 -40.05
N VAL A 22 14.14 62.11 -40.26
CA VAL A 22 13.28 61.58 -39.20
C VAL A 22 14.18 61.02 -38.09
N ASN A 23 14.10 61.68 -36.95
CA ASN A 23 14.92 61.50 -35.77
C ASN A 23 14.64 60.13 -35.14
N MET A 24 15.49 59.14 -35.44
CA MET A 24 15.42 57.75 -34.97
C MET A 24 15.84 57.58 -33.50
N ARG A 25 15.51 58.56 -32.63
CA ARG A 25 15.89 58.59 -31.21
C ARG A 25 14.73 58.34 -30.23
N HIS A 26 13.49 58.19 -30.69
CA HIS A 26 12.33 58.03 -29.80
C HIS A 26 11.67 56.63 -29.80
N ILE A 27 12.15 55.67 -30.59
CA ILE A 27 11.58 54.30 -30.63
C ILE A 27 12.39 53.29 -29.77
N LEU A 28 13.65 53.62 -29.45
CA LEU A 28 14.53 52.74 -28.67
C LEU A 28 14.22 52.58 -27.16
N PRO A 29 13.60 53.53 -26.41
CA PRO A 29 13.41 53.36 -24.96
C PRO A 29 12.18 52.51 -24.60
N HIS A 30 11.24 52.29 -25.54
CA HIS A 30 10.04 51.48 -25.29
C HIS A 30 10.24 49.99 -25.62
N LEU A 31 11.24 49.66 -26.44
CA LEU A 31 11.57 48.27 -26.75
C LEU A 31 12.42 47.64 -25.63
N SER A 32 13.36 48.39 -25.05
CA SER A 32 14.18 47.93 -23.92
C SER A 32 13.37 47.71 -22.63
N LEU A 33 12.37 48.56 -22.36
CA LEU A 33 11.49 48.42 -21.20
C LEU A 33 10.52 47.22 -21.34
N ARG A 34 10.03 46.96 -22.55
CA ARG A 34 9.14 45.80 -22.82
C ARG A 34 9.89 44.47 -22.80
N VAL A 35 11.13 44.43 -23.29
CA VAL A 35 12.00 43.25 -23.19
C VAL A 35 12.46 43.00 -21.75
N ALA A 36 12.75 44.06 -20.98
CA ALA A 36 13.07 43.95 -19.56
C ALA A 36 11.86 43.44 -18.73
N CYS A 37 10.64 43.92 -19.01
CA CYS A 37 9.43 43.42 -18.35
C CYS A 37 9.07 41.98 -18.75
N LEU A 38 9.29 41.55 -20.00
CA LEU A 38 9.11 40.16 -20.41
C LEU A 38 10.16 39.23 -19.77
N GLY A 39 11.41 39.69 -19.64
CA GLY A 39 12.48 38.98 -18.95
C GLY A 39 12.21 38.84 -17.45
N LEU A 40 11.69 39.90 -16.80
CA LEU A 40 11.28 39.84 -15.39
C LEU A 40 10.09 38.89 -15.19
N PHE A 41 9.11 38.91 -16.10
CA PHE A 41 7.94 38.03 -16.04
C PHE A 41 8.32 36.56 -16.26
N CYS A 42 9.24 36.25 -17.17
CA CYS A 42 9.79 34.90 -17.34
C CYS A 42 10.66 34.44 -16.15
N SER A 43 11.39 35.35 -15.50
CA SER A 43 12.16 35.02 -14.29
C SER A 43 11.29 34.81 -13.05
N LEU A 44 10.12 35.44 -13.00
CA LEU A 44 9.13 35.27 -11.94
C LEU A 44 8.25 34.03 -12.15
N THR A 45 7.98 33.61 -13.40
CA THR A 45 7.25 32.36 -13.68
C THR A 45 8.12 31.11 -13.54
N GLN A 46 9.46 31.23 -13.63
CA GLN A 46 10.37 30.12 -13.33
C GLN A 46 10.56 29.85 -11.83
N LEU A 47 10.09 30.73 -10.94
CA LEU A 47 10.23 30.55 -9.48
C LEU A 47 9.10 29.73 -8.83
N VAL A 48 8.12 29.29 -9.60
CA VAL A 48 7.01 28.45 -9.12
C VAL A 48 6.77 27.30 -10.09
N TYR A 49 7.82 26.55 -10.41
CA TYR A 49 7.59 25.14 -10.70
C TYR A 49 7.28 24.50 -9.36
N PRO A 50 6.07 23.94 -9.13
CA PRO A 50 5.92 23.03 -8.01
C PRO A 50 7.01 21.97 -8.22
N VAL A 51 7.88 21.79 -7.23
CA VAL A 51 8.69 20.57 -7.15
C VAL A 51 7.65 19.46 -7.24
N VAL A 52 7.60 18.79 -8.40
CA VAL A 52 6.81 17.58 -8.55
C VAL A 52 7.46 16.64 -7.55
N ALA A 53 6.78 16.42 -6.42
CA ALA A 53 7.26 15.48 -5.43
C ALA A 53 7.35 14.13 -6.14
N ASP A 54 8.56 13.59 -6.28
CA ASP A 54 8.74 12.27 -6.87
C ASP A 54 8.17 11.25 -5.88
N THR A 55 7.04 10.66 -6.25
CA THR A 55 6.46 9.50 -5.56
C THR A 55 7.32 8.28 -5.85
N VAL A 56 7.86 7.66 -4.81
CA VAL A 56 8.51 6.36 -4.92
C VAL A 56 7.60 5.31 -4.28
N SER A 57 7.24 4.29 -5.06
CA SER A 57 6.44 3.18 -4.56
C SER A 57 7.00 1.85 -5.04
N TRP A 58 7.08 0.87 -4.14
CA TRP A 58 7.54 -0.47 -4.47
C TRP A 58 6.93 -1.52 -3.54
N ASN A 59 7.06 -2.77 -3.96
CA ASN A 59 6.63 -3.94 -3.22
C ASN A 59 7.79 -4.92 -3.08
N GLY A 60 7.73 -5.77 -2.08
CA GLY A 60 8.65 -6.89 -1.94
C GLY A 60 8.12 -7.97 -1.01
N ALA A 61 8.96 -8.95 -0.69
CA ALA A 61 8.64 -10.05 0.20
C ALA A 61 9.60 -10.07 1.40
N VAL A 62 9.07 -10.32 2.59
CA VAL A 62 9.81 -10.37 3.86
C VAL A 62 8.99 -11.16 4.89
N PHE A 63 9.64 -11.84 5.84
CA PHE A 63 8.98 -12.56 6.96
C PHE A 63 7.91 -13.58 6.52
N GLY A 64 8.01 -14.15 5.32
CA GLY A 64 7.00 -15.05 4.77
C GLY A 64 5.70 -14.35 4.30
N THR A 65 5.72 -13.02 4.19
CA THR A 65 4.64 -12.17 3.68
C THR A 65 5.18 -11.16 2.66
N THR A 66 4.34 -10.23 2.23
CA THR A 66 4.71 -9.09 1.37
C THR A 66 4.73 -7.78 2.15
N TYR A 67 5.42 -6.80 1.60
CA TYR A 67 5.35 -5.42 2.04
C TYR A 67 5.06 -4.49 0.85
N HIS A 68 4.42 -3.37 1.14
CA HIS A 68 4.20 -2.25 0.24
C HIS A 68 4.67 -0.96 0.89
N ILE A 69 5.45 -0.17 0.14
CA ILE A 69 5.92 1.13 0.62
C ILE A 69 5.59 2.18 -0.44
N GLU A 70 5.08 3.30 0.04
CA GLU A 70 4.89 4.53 -0.72
C GLU A 70 5.57 5.65 0.06
N ALA A 71 6.44 6.42 -0.59
CA ALA A 71 7.22 7.48 0.03
C ALA A 71 7.27 8.70 -0.89
N HIS A 72 7.15 9.87 -0.28
CA HIS A 72 7.21 11.17 -0.94
C HIS A 72 8.06 12.13 -0.12
N SER A 73 8.69 13.08 -0.79
CA SER A 73 9.38 14.19 -0.13
C SER A 73 8.92 15.53 -0.68
N SER A 74 8.56 16.44 0.21
CA SER A 74 8.20 17.82 -0.16
C SER A 74 9.42 18.73 -0.39
N ILE A 75 10.64 18.26 -0.08
CA ILE A 75 11.85 19.12 0.01
C ILE A 75 12.88 18.77 -1.07
N GLN A 76 13.09 17.49 -1.34
CA GLN A 76 14.12 17.02 -2.28
C GLN A 76 13.65 15.75 -3.00
N PRO A 77 14.12 15.47 -4.22
CA PRO A 77 13.90 14.17 -4.84
C PRO A 77 14.46 13.05 -3.96
N LEU A 78 13.70 11.94 -3.87
CA LEU A 78 14.16 10.75 -3.17
C LEU A 78 15.01 9.90 -4.11
N ASP A 79 16.16 9.42 -3.63
CA ASP A 79 16.93 8.39 -4.34
C ASP A 79 16.24 7.02 -4.11
N SER A 80 15.47 6.59 -5.11
CA SER A 80 14.70 5.35 -5.04
C SER A 80 15.57 4.11 -4.81
N ASP A 81 16.75 4.03 -5.43
CA ASP A 81 17.61 2.84 -5.32
C ASP A 81 18.28 2.76 -3.95
N ASP A 82 18.79 3.91 -3.45
CA ASP A 82 19.35 4.00 -2.10
C ASP A 82 18.30 3.68 -1.02
N LEU A 83 17.10 4.25 -1.15
CA LEU A 83 16.00 4.05 -0.22
C LEU A 83 15.55 2.58 -0.18
N ARG A 84 15.39 1.95 -1.35
CA ARG A 84 15.03 0.54 -1.46
C ARG A 84 16.07 -0.36 -0.82
N LYS A 85 17.35 -0.05 -1.02
CA LYS A 85 18.45 -0.78 -0.41
C LYS A 85 18.46 -0.62 1.10
N ALA A 86 18.39 0.62 1.61
CA ALA A 86 18.37 0.89 3.04
C ALA A 86 17.21 0.17 3.75
N VAL A 87 16.02 0.19 3.15
CA VAL A 87 14.86 -0.55 3.66
C VAL A 87 15.10 -2.07 3.64
N ALA A 88 15.62 -2.61 2.54
CA ALA A 88 15.90 -4.04 2.43
C ALA A 88 16.92 -4.51 3.48
N ASP A 89 18.01 -3.75 3.66
CA ASP A 89 19.06 -4.04 4.65
C ASP A 89 18.47 -4.03 6.07
N ARG A 90 17.59 -3.07 6.39
CA ARG A 90 16.91 -2.99 7.69
C ARG A 90 15.94 -4.14 7.93
N LEU A 91 15.17 -4.52 6.90
CA LEU A 91 14.26 -5.66 6.98
C LEU A 91 15.01 -6.98 7.15
N GLU A 92 16.12 -7.17 6.45
CA GLU A 92 16.99 -8.35 6.61
C GLU A 92 17.58 -8.40 8.01
N GLN A 93 18.09 -7.28 8.53
CA GLN A 93 18.62 -7.20 9.88
C GLN A 93 17.56 -7.56 10.93
N ILE A 94 16.33 -7.06 10.81
CA ILE A 94 15.24 -7.42 11.74
C ILE A 94 14.94 -8.92 11.67
N ASP A 95 14.97 -9.53 10.47
CA ASP A 95 14.79 -10.98 10.30
C ASP A 95 15.90 -11.77 10.98
N GLU A 96 17.16 -11.32 10.87
CA GLU A 96 18.31 -11.91 11.58
C GLU A 96 18.23 -11.75 13.10
N LEU A 97 17.55 -10.72 13.61
CA LEU A 97 17.37 -10.55 15.05
C LEU A 97 16.20 -11.38 15.59
N MET A 98 15.04 -11.27 14.96
CA MET A 98 13.76 -11.63 15.59
C MET A 98 13.05 -12.85 14.97
N SER A 99 13.60 -13.47 13.92
CA SER A 99 12.96 -14.62 13.28
C SER A 99 13.02 -15.89 14.14
N ASN A 100 11.88 -16.49 14.41
CA ASN A 100 11.78 -17.83 15.01
C ASN A 100 12.10 -18.98 14.04
N TRP A 101 12.28 -18.68 12.76
CA TRP A 101 12.47 -19.67 11.69
C TRP A 101 13.94 -19.79 11.28
N LYS A 102 14.70 -18.68 11.37
CA LYS A 102 16.15 -18.69 11.14
C LYS A 102 16.86 -19.27 12.34
N GLN A 103 17.62 -20.36 12.13
CA GLN A 103 18.35 -21.03 13.22
C GLN A 103 19.35 -20.10 13.89
N ASP A 104 20.03 -19.23 13.15
CA ASP A 104 21.08 -18.37 13.70
C ASP A 104 20.58 -16.99 14.17
N SER A 105 19.27 -16.76 14.17
CA SER A 105 18.74 -15.49 14.66
C SER A 105 19.06 -15.25 16.14
N GLU A 106 19.09 -13.98 16.55
CA GLU A 106 19.33 -13.62 17.96
C GLU A 106 18.30 -14.27 18.90
N VAL A 107 17.02 -14.23 18.56
CA VAL A 107 15.94 -14.91 19.30
C VAL A 107 16.13 -16.43 19.32
N SER A 108 16.44 -17.06 18.19
CA SER A 108 16.67 -18.51 18.14
C SER A 108 17.87 -18.94 18.98
N ARG A 109 18.95 -18.15 19.00
CA ARG A 109 20.11 -18.39 19.87
C ARG A 109 19.76 -18.24 21.34
N PHE A 110 18.97 -17.23 21.71
CA PHE A 110 18.45 -17.05 23.07
C PHE A 110 17.57 -18.24 23.50
N ASN A 111 16.66 -18.70 22.63
CA ASN A 111 15.79 -19.84 22.91
C ASN A 111 16.57 -21.13 23.15
N ARG A 112 17.69 -21.35 22.45
CA ARG A 112 18.56 -22.53 22.65
C ARG A 112 19.39 -22.54 23.93
N LEU A 113 19.37 -21.48 24.74
CA LEU A 113 20.10 -21.47 26.01
C LEU A 113 19.55 -22.53 26.96
N VAL A 114 20.37 -23.55 27.23
CA VAL A 114 20.00 -24.67 28.11
C VAL A 114 20.11 -24.34 29.60
N LYS A 115 20.93 -23.35 29.95
CA LYS A 115 21.16 -22.97 31.34
C LYS A 115 20.26 -21.79 31.71
N PRO A 116 19.35 -21.93 32.68
CA PRO A 116 18.55 -20.81 33.17
C PRO A 116 19.42 -19.82 33.95
N ASP A 117 18.88 -18.63 34.18
CA ASP A 117 19.48 -17.56 34.98
C ASP A 117 20.83 -17.03 34.44
N VAL A 118 21.11 -17.23 33.16
CA VAL A 118 22.27 -16.67 32.47
C VAL A 118 21.85 -15.45 31.67
N TRP A 119 22.54 -14.32 31.91
CA TRP A 119 22.41 -13.13 31.07
C TRP A 119 23.03 -13.38 29.70
N PHE A 120 22.24 -13.16 28.66
CA PHE A 120 22.62 -13.26 27.26
C PHE A 120 22.59 -11.86 26.63
N PRO A 121 23.71 -11.37 26.08
CA PRO A 121 23.73 -10.08 25.39
C PRO A 121 22.85 -10.15 24.15
N VAL A 122 22.06 -9.10 23.92
CA VAL A 122 21.20 -8.95 22.74
C VAL A 122 21.38 -7.56 22.13
N SER A 123 20.89 -7.38 20.92
CA SER A 123 20.70 -6.06 20.32
C SER A 123 19.76 -5.19 21.17
N SER A 124 19.94 -3.87 21.10
CA SER A 124 19.01 -2.90 21.70
C SER A 124 17.60 -3.03 21.12
N GLU A 125 17.48 -3.41 19.85
CA GLU A 125 16.21 -3.60 19.15
C GLU A 125 15.43 -4.79 19.75
N THR A 126 16.10 -5.92 19.95
CA THR A 126 15.47 -7.11 20.54
C THR A 126 15.12 -6.88 22.01
N ALA A 127 16.00 -6.23 22.77
CA ALA A 127 15.71 -5.84 24.14
C ALA A 127 14.49 -4.91 24.22
N PHE A 128 14.39 -3.92 23.33
CA PHE A 128 13.25 -3.01 23.24
C PHE A 128 11.93 -3.74 22.95
N VAL A 129 11.91 -4.61 21.93
CA VAL A 129 10.70 -5.35 21.55
C VAL A 129 10.24 -6.28 22.67
N VAL A 130 11.16 -6.97 23.33
CA VAL A 130 10.81 -7.88 24.44
C VAL A 130 10.34 -7.11 25.68
N GLU A 131 10.94 -5.96 25.98
CA GLU A 131 10.47 -5.08 27.05
C GLU A 131 9.06 -4.53 26.76
N LEU A 132 8.79 -4.10 25.51
CA LEU A 132 7.44 -3.68 25.13
C LEU A 132 6.44 -4.85 25.21
N ALA A 133 6.82 -6.04 24.78
CA ALA A 133 6.01 -7.25 24.91
C ALA A 133 5.69 -7.55 26.38
N LYS A 134 6.66 -7.37 27.29
CA LYS A 134 6.47 -7.53 28.74
C LYS A 134 5.46 -6.52 29.29
N GLN A 135 5.59 -5.25 28.91
CA GLN A 135 4.65 -4.21 29.32
C GLN A 135 3.22 -4.50 28.83
N VAL A 136 3.06 -4.92 27.56
CA VAL A 136 1.75 -5.28 27.01
C VAL A 136 1.20 -6.53 27.72
N SER A 137 2.04 -7.52 28.03
CA SER A 137 1.65 -8.70 28.80
C SER A 137 1.11 -8.33 30.18
N GLU A 138 1.80 -7.45 30.91
CA GLU A 138 1.36 -6.95 32.21
C GLU A 138 0.05 -6.16 32.12
N GLN A 139 -0.06 -5.24 31.15
CA GLN A 139 -1.27 -4.45 30.91
C GLN A 139 -2.49 -5.32 30.60
N THR A 140 -2.28 -6.41 29.89
CA THR A 140 -3.35 -7.29 29.38
C THR A 140 -3.63 -8.49 30.28
N GLY A 141 -3.01 -8.56 31.46
CA GLY A 141 -3.17 -9.71 32.37
C GLY A 141 -2.67 -11.03 31.79
N GLY A 142 -1.67 -10.97 30.91
CA GLY A 142 -1.07 -12.11 30.22
C GLY A 142 -1.84 -12.59 29.00
N ALA A 143 -2.82 -11.82 28.48
CA ALA A 143 -3.49 -12.18 27.22
C ALA A 143 -2.52 -12.09 26.02
N PHE A 144 -1.55 -11.18 26.09
CA PHE A 144 -0.36 -11.21 25.24
C PHE A 144 0.81 -11.82 26.02
N ASP A 145 1.44 -12.86 25.49
CA ASP A 145 2.61 -13.48 26.09
C ASP A 145 3.51 -14.00 24.97
N VAL A 146 4.69 -13.42 24.79
CA VAL A 146 5.63 -13.85 23.73
C VAL A 146 6.34 -15.16 24.11
N THR A 147 6.17 -15.69 25.31
CA THR A 147 6.76 -16.98 25.71
C THR A 147 5.92 -18.19 25.28
N VAL A 148 4.84 -17.98 24.51
CA VAL A 148 3.95 -19.04 24.00
C VAL A 148 4.60 -19.98 22.98
N GLY A 149 5.88 -19.80 22.65
CA GLY A 149 6.63 -20.64 21.69
C GLY A 149 6.39 -22.15 21.85
N PRO A 150 6.52 -22.74 23.07
CA PRO A 150 6.25 -24.16 23.28
C PRO A 150 4.82 -24.57 22.95
N ILE A 151 3.84 -23.69 23.18
CA ILE A 151 2.43 -23.95 22.88
C ILE A 151 2.18 -23.83 21.38
N VAL A 152 2.70 -22.79 20.73
CA VAL A 152 2.60 -22.58 19.27
C VAL A 152 3.19 -23.77 18.50
N GLN A 153 4.31 -24.32 18.99
CA GLN A 153 4.93 -25.52 18.43
C GLN A 153 4.08 -26.78 18.70
N LEU A 154 3.53 -26.93 19.91
CA LEU A 154 2.67 -28.07 20.25
C LEU A 154 1.46 -28.17 19.31
N TRP A 155 0.87 -27.03 18.93
CA TRP A 155 -0.23 -26.94 17.97
C TRP A 155 0.20 -26.90 16.51
N ASN A 156 1.51 -26.96 16.23
CA ASN A 156 2.09 -26.97 14.89
C ASN A 156 1.73 -25.72 14.04
N PHE A 157 1.67 -24.57 14.71
CA PHE A 157 1.55 -23.25 14.06
C PHE A 157 2.90 -22.55 13.86
N GLY A 158 3.94 -23.01 14.56
CA GLY A 158 5.31 -22.47 14.48
C GLY A 158 6.16 -23.08 13.36
N ALA A 159 7.49 -23.08 13.55
CA ALA A 159 8.50 -23.51 12.56
C ALA A 159 8.51 -25.01 12.18
N GLY A 160 7.45 -25.73 12.51
CA GLY A 160 7.27 -27.17 12.28
C GLY A 160 6.65 -27.52 10.93
N ARG A 161 6.52 -28.82 10.70
CA ARG A 161 5.94 -29.43 9.50
C ARG A 161 4.42 -29.29 9.48
N ARG A 162 3.87 -28.37 8.67
CA ARG A 162 2.42 -28.10 8.55
C ARG A 162 1.56 -29.31 8.21
N ASP A 163 2.14 -30.36 7.63
CA ASP A 163 1.49 -31.62 7.26
C ASP A 163 1.16 -32.53 8.46
N GLU A 164 1.57 -32.18 9.67
CA GLU A 164 1.40 -32.98 10.89
C GLU A 164 0.44 -32.33 11.92
N PHE A 165 -0.57 -31.57 11.48
CA PHE A 165 -1.53 -30.97 12.41
C PHE A 165 -2.24 -32.05 13.25
N ARG A 166 -2.07 -31.96 14.57
CA ARG A 166 -2.75 -32.81 15.55
C ARG A 166 -3.36 -31.95 16.64
N VAL A 167 -4.45 -32.43 17.22
CA VAL A 167 -5.01 -31.86 18.44
C VAL A 167 -4.26 -32.46 19.63
N PRO A 168 -3.50 -31.66 20.40
CA PRO A 168 -2.82 -32.14 21.59
C PRO A 168 -3.82 -32.55 22.68
N ASN A 169 -3.44 -33.52 23.50
CA ASN A 169 -4.24 -33.90 24.67
C ASN A 169 -4.01 -32.93 25.83
N ASP A 170 -4.87 -33.02 26.85
CA ASP A 170 -4.87 -32.09 27.99
C ASP A 170 -3.58 -32.14 28.82
N GLU A 171 -2.94 -33.31 28.91
CA GLU A 171 -1.68 -33.49 29.63
C GLU A 171 -0.52 -32.78 28.91
N GLU A 172 -0.47 -32.90 27.58
CA GLU A 172 0.51 -32.20 26.75
C GLU A 172 0.37 -30.67 26.87
N ILE A 173 -0.87 -30.17 26.82
CA ILE A 173 -1.16 -28.73 26.98
C ILE A 173 -0.76 -28.26 28.38
N ALA A 174 -1.12 -29.02 29.42
CA ALA A 174 -0.76 -28.69 30.80
C ALA A 174 0.76 -28.68 31.02
N GLN A 175 1.52 -29.54 30.32
CA GLN A 175 2.98 -29.50 30.39
C GLN A 175 3.56 -28.29 29.65
N ALA A 176 3.02 -27.94 28.47
CA ALA A 176 3.46 -26.75 27.74
C ALA A 176 3.17 -25.46 28.53
N LEU A 177 2.01 -25.36 29.18
CA LEU A 177 1.65 -24.21 30.03
C LEU A 177 2.64 -23.98 31.18
N LYS A 178 3.27 -25.03 31.71
CA LYS A 178 4.29 -24.90 32.77
C LYS A 178 5.59 -24.29 32.25
N GLN A 179 5.84 -24.29 30.96
CA GLN A 179 7.10 -23.81 30.35
C GLN A 179 7.04 -22.30 30.05
N ILE A 180 5.84 -21.74 29.95
CA ILE A 180 5.63 -20.34 29.57
C ILE A 180 5.53 -19.40 30.79
N GLY A 181 5.45 -18.12 30.50
CA GLY A 181 5.15 -17.01 31.40
C GLY A 181 6.16 -15.87 31.25
N MET A 182 5.70 -14.68 30.83
CA MET A 182 6.53 -13.46 30.76
C MET A 182 7.22 -13.09 32.07
N ALA A 183 6.64 -13.47 33.22
CA ALA A 183 7.28 -13.28 34.51
C ALA A 183 8.66 -13.97 34.60
N TYR A 184 8.95 -15.00 33.80
CA TYR A 184 10.23 -15.70 33.81
C TYR A 184 11.26 -15.11 32.84
N VAL A 185 10.95 -13.97 32.20
CA VAL A 185 11.85 -13.23 31.32
C VAL A 185 12.27 -11.92 31.98
N ASP A 186 13.58 -11.78 32.16
CA ASP A 186 14.21 -10.53 32.57
C ASP A 186 14.89 -9.89 31.36
N VAL A 187 14.76 -8.57 31.25
CA VAL A 187 15.36 -7.77 30.19
C VAL A 187 15.96 -6.51 30.80
N GLU A 188 17.14 -6.15 30.33
CA GLU A 188 17.80 -4.89 30.64
C GLU A 188 18.09 -4.18 29.31
N LEU A 189 17.88 -2.86 29.29
CA LEU A 189 18.11 -2.03 28.10
C LEU A 189 19.55 -1.48 28.03
N ASP A 190 20.24 -1.37 29.18
CA ASP A 190 21.60 -0.82 29.26
C ASP A 190 22.48 -1.56 30.31
N PRO A 191 23.48 -2.35 29.86
CA PRO A 191 23.66 -2.80 28.48
C PRO A 191 22.50 -3.73 28.05
N PRO A 192 22.17 -3.80 26.75
CA PRO A 192 21.06 -4.63 26.28
C PRO A 192 21.35 -6.12 26.50
N ARG A 193 20.55 -6.76 27.35
CA ARG A 193 20.68 -8.19 27.67
C ARG A 193 19.37 -8.77 28.17
N MET A 194 19.21 -10.06 27.97
CA MET A 194 18.03 -10.81 28.39
C MET A 194 18.42 -12.05 29.18
N ARG A 195 17.50 -12.54 30.01
CA ARG A 195 17.68 -13.77 30.79
C ARG A 195 16.34 -14.48 30.93
N LYS A 196 16.36 -15.81 30.72
CA LYS A 196 15.23 -16.68 31.05
C LYS A 196 15.50 -17.46 32.33
N ARG A 197 14.49 -17.52 33.20
CA ARG A 197 14.55 -18.24 34.49
C ARG A 197 14.11 -19.71 34.39
N LYS A 198 13.62 -20.13 33.22
CA LYS A 198 13.30 -21.51 32.85
C LYS A 198 14.09 -21.90 31.61
N ALA A 199 14.64 -23.11 31.59
CA ALA A 199 15.46 -23.58 30.47
C ALA A 199 14.61 -23.85 29.22
N GLU A 200 13.39 -24.32 29.42
CA GLU A 200 12.42 -24.73 28.40
C GLU A 200 11.62 -23.54 27.83
N LEU A 201 11.77 -22.35 28.40
CA LEU A 201 11.08 -21.16 27.92
C LEU A 201 11.67 -20.74 26.58
N GLU A 202 10.77 -20.47 25.63
CA GLU A 202 11.11 -19.97 24.30
C GLU A 202 10.25 -18.74 23.99
N ILE A 203 10.89 -17.72 23.42
CA ILE A 203 10.24 -16.48 22.98
C ILE A 203 9.88 -16.60 21.49
N ASP A 204 8.66 -16.24 21.15
CA ASP A 204 8.11 -16.08 19.81
C ASP A 204 7.63 -14.63 19.65
N LEU A 205 8.28 -13.89 18.74
CA LEU A 205 7.99 -12.47 18.49
C LEU A 205 7.03 -12.26 17.32
N SER A 206 6.40 -13.31 16.79
CA SER A 206 5.55 -13.23 15.59
C SER A 206 4.34 -12.31 15.74
N GLY A 207 3.89 -12.03 16.97
CA GLY A 207 2.77 -11.13 17.28
C GLY A 207 3.17 -9.69 17.61
N ILE A 208 4.42 -9.28 17.34
CA ILE A 208 4.92 -7.92 17.62
C ILE A 208 6.02 -7.46 16.64
N ALA A 209 6.81 -8.39 16.09
CA ALA A 209 7.98 -8.07 15.28
C ALA A 209 7.64 -7.40 13.94
N LYS A 210 6.48 -7.71 13.33
CA LYS A 210 6.05 -7.05 12.08
C LYS A 210 5.73 -5.58 12.35
N GLY A 211 4.98 -5.29 13.41
CA GLY A 211 4.74 -3.92 13.85
C GLY A 211 6.05 -3.17 14.13
N TYR A 212 7.05 -3.82 14.76
CA TYR A 212 8.38 -3.22 14.94
C TYR A 212 9.08 -2.91 13.61
N ALA A 213 9.03 -3.84 12.65
CA ALA A 213 9.62 -3.63 11.34
C ALA A 213 8.99 -2.45 10.60
N VAL A 214 7.67 -2.28 10.70
CA VAL A 214 6.96 -1.13 10.12
C VAL A 214 7.43 0.19 10.75
N ASP A 215 7.62 0.22 12.07
CA ASP A 215 8.15 1.39 12.78
C ASP A 215 9.58 1.72 12.31
N VAL A 216 10.49 0.73 12.26
CA VAL A 216 11.88 0.91 11.81
C VAL A 216 11.98 1.36 10.36
N VAL A 217 11.17 0.78 9.46
CA VAL A 217 11.15 1.20 8.05
C VAL A 217 10.67 2.64 7.96
N SER A 218 9.64 3.02 8.71
CA SER A 218 9.14 4.40 8.73
C SER A 218 10.19 5.40 9.23
N GLU A 219 10.98 5.04 10.24
CA GLU A 219 12.13 5.84 10.70
C GLU A 219 13.22 5.93 9.63
N THR A 220 13.48 4.83 8.93
CA THR A 220 14.46 4.79 7.82
C THR A 220 14.04 5.74 6.71
N LEU A 221 12.76 5.74 6.32
CA LEU A 221 12.22 6.67 5.31
C LEU A 221 12.40 8.13 5.73
N LEU A 222 12.08 8.45 6.99
CA LEU A 222 12.28 9.80 7.55
C LEU A 222 13.73 10.25 7.50
N GLN A 223 14.67 9.37 7.85
CA GLN A 223 16.12 9.66 7.82
C GLN A 223 16.65 9.95 6.41
N HIS A 224 16.00 9.39 5.37
CA HIS A 224 16.33 9.63 3.97
C HIS A 224 15.53 10.79 3.34
N GLY A 225 14.78 11.55 4.17
CA GLY A 225 14.11 12.78 3.77
C GLY A 225 12.69 12.60 3.23
N ALA A 226 12.09 11.41 3.35
CA ALA A 226 10.67 11.21 3.05
C ALA A 226 9.81 11.73 4.22
N ASP A 227 9.11 12.85 4.02
CA ASP A 227 8.26 13.49 5.04
C ASP A 227 6.80 13.01 4.97
N ARG A 228 6.44 12.25 3.93
CA ARG A 228 5.14 11.64 3.73
C ARG A 228 5.33 10.20 3.27
N TYR A 229 4.66 9.26 3.90
CA TYR A 229 4.81 7.85 3.55
C TYR A 229 3.65 6.99 4.04
N LEU A 230 3.53 5.82 3.42
CA LEU A 230 2.77 4.68 3.89
C LEU A 230 3.69 3.46 3.84
N VAL A 231 3.81 2.76 4.96
CA VAL A 231 4.52 1.49 5.08
C VAL A 231 3.51 0.44 5.48
N GLU A 232 3.42 -0.63 4.71
CA GLU A 232 2.62 -1.81 4.99
C GLU A 232 3.51 -3.05 4.95
N ILE A 233 3.47 -3.89 5.98
CA ILE A 233 4.15 -5.19 6.02
C ILE A 233 3.19 -6.22 6.58
N GLY A 234 2.67 -7.12 5.75
CA GLY A 234 1.83 -8.23 6.20
C GLY A 234 0.53 -7.86 6.91
N GLY A 235 -0.02 -6.69 6.59
CA GLY A 235 -1.26 -6.13 7.14
C GLY A 235 -1.04 -5.07 8.23
N GLU A 236 0.17 -4.96 8.78
CA GLU A 236 0.56 -3.89 9.70
C GLU A 236 0.96 -2.65 8.92
N VAL A 237 0.43 -1.50 9.32
CA VAL A 237 0.55 -0.24 8.57
C VAL A 237 1.03 0.89 9.48
N ARG A 238 1.87 1.77 8.94
CA ARG A 238 2.17 3.09 9.52
C ARG A 238 2.18 4.14 8.43
N THR A 239 1.63 5.30 8.76
CA THR A 239 1.61 6.44 7.84
C THR A 239 2.35 7.62 8.44
N GLY A 240 2.94 8.44 7.59
CA GLY A 240 3.60 9.70 7.93
C GLY A 240 3.10 10.81 7.01
N GLY A 241 3.01 12.03 7.54
CA GLY A 241 2.57 13.19 6.77
C GLY A 241 1.15 13.03 6.20
N ALA A 242 0.92 13.61 5.02
CA ALA A 242 -0.33 13.48 4.26
C ALA A 242 -0.10 12.63 3.01
N SER A 243 -1.17 12.14 2.39
CA SER A 243 -1.12 11.49 1.07
C SER A 243 -0.64 12.45 -0.02
N GLU A 244 -0.44 11.94 -1.25
CA GLU A 244 -0.04 12.71 -2.43
C GLU A 244 -0.96 13.94 -2.65
N ASP A 245 -2.26 13.77 -2.47
CA ASP A 245 -3.28 14.83 -2.64
C ASP A 245 -3.41 15.77 -1.41
N GLY A 246 -2.59 15.57 -0.38
CA GLY A 246 -2.63 16.34 0.87
C GLY A 246 -3.71 15.91 1.86
N SER A 247 -4.49 14.88 1.56
CA SER A 247 -5.50 14.30 2.45
C SER A 247 -4.90 13.26 3.41
N SER A 248 -5.73 12.70 4.31
CA SER A 248 -5.33 11.56 5.14
C SER A 248 -5.14 10.31 4.28
N TRP A 249 -4.19 9.47 4.67
CA TRP A 249 -3.98 8.17 4.05
C TRP A 249 -5.21 7.29 4.23
N ARG A 250 -5.64 6.63 3.16
CA ARG A 250 -6.81 5.74 3.15
C ARG A 250 -6.34 4.30 3.26
N VAL A 251 -6.56 3.67 4.41
CA VAL A 251 -6.11 2.31 4.67
C VAL A 251 -7.31 1.39 4.83
N GLY A 252 -7.36 0.32 4.05
CA GLY A 252 -8.47 -0.63 4.07
C GLY A 252 -8.43 -1.56 5.28
N ILE A 253 -9.58 -1.82 5.89
CA ILE A 253 -9.79 -2.97 6.77
C ILE A 253 -10.49 -4.06 5.95
N GLU A 254 -9.86 -5.22 5.86
CA GLU A 254 -10.40 -6.40 5.19
C GLU A 254 -11.60 -6.97 5.97
N SER A 255 -12.61 -7.39 5.23
CA SER A 255 -13.72 -8.16 5.76
C SER A 255 -13.21 -9.53 6.21
N PRO A 256 -13.45 -9.97 7.47
CA PRO A 256 -12.94 -11.23 7.98
C PRO A 256 -13.75 -12.45 7.51
N VAL A 257 -14.07 -12.50 6.22
CA VAL A 257 -14.71 -13.63 5.55
C VAL A 257 -13.62 -14.57 5.04
N ARG A 258 -13.69 -15.84 5.43
CA ARG A 258 -12.66 -16.82 5.07
C ARG A 258 -12.73 -17.14 3.58
N GLY A 259 -11.56 -17.21 2.93
CA GLY A 259 -11.45 -17.54 1.50
C GLY A 259 -11.78 -16.39 0.54
N GLU A 260 -12.21 -15.24 1.06
CA GLU A 260 -12.52 -14.05 0.27
C GLU A 260 -11.57 -12.91 0.66
N ARG A 261 -11.17 -12.10 -0.33
CA ARG A 261 -10.46 -10.83 -0.07
C ARG A 261 -11.39 -9.70 -0.48
N SER A 262 -12.08 -9.12 0.49
CA SER A 262 -12.95 -7.96 0.29
C SER A 262 -12.69 -6.93 1.37
N LEU A 263 -12.93 -5.66 1.07
CA LEU A 263 -12.79 -4.57 2.03
C LEU A 263 -14.14 -4.32 2.73
N ASP A 264 -14.15 -4.25 4.06
CA ASP A 264 -15.32 -3.81 4.83
C ASP A 264 -15.31 -2.29 5.01
N SER A 265 -14.15 -1.73 5.35
CA SER A 265 -14.02 -0.33 5.76
C SER A 265 -12.73 0.31 5.23
N ILE A 266 -12.74 1.64 5.20
CA ILE A 266 -11.56 2.49 4.98
C ILE A 266 -11.34 3.32 6.24
N VAL A 267 -10.14 3.29 6.78
CA VAL A 267 -9.68 4.14 7.88
C VAL A 267 -8.82 5.26 7.34
N LEU A 268 -9.02 6.48 7.85
CA LEU A 268 -8.23 7.66 7.54
C LEU A 268 -7.12 7.83 8.58
N LEU A 269 -5.86 7.63 8.17
CA LEU A 269 -4.70 7.76 9.04
C LEU A 269 -3.87 8.99 8.67
N ARG A 270 -3.32 9.66 9.68
CA ARG A 270 -2.39 10.79 9.50
C ARG A 270 -1.33 10.79 10.59
N GLY A 271 -0.24 10.05 10.37
CA GLY A 271 0.83 9.90 11.37
C GLY A 271 0.60 8.78 12.38
N GLU A 272 -0.48 8.01 12.21
CA GLU A 272 -0.86 6.90 13.08
C GLU A 272 -0.47 5.56 12.45
N SER A 273 -0.37 4.54 13.30
CA SER A 273 -0.16 3.15 12.93
C SER A 273 -1.42 2.33 13.15
N MET A 274 -1.59 1.27 12.36
CA MET A 274 -2.72 0.36 12.42
C MET A 274 -2.23 -1.08 12.26
N ALA A 275 -2.69 -1.98 13.11
CA ALA A 275 -2.42 -3.42 12.99
C ALA A 275 -3.72 -4.21 13.14
N THR A 276 -3.82 -5.35 12.44
CA THR A 276 -5.03 -6.19 12.47
C THR A 276 -4.67 -7.64 12.76
N SER A 277 -5.25 -8.20 13.83
CA SER A 277 -5.19 -9.62 14.14
C SER A 277 -6.53 -10.26 13.80
N GLY A 278 -6.53 -11.46 13.20
CA GLY A 278 -7.77 -12.10 12.76
C GLY A 278 -7.61 -13.58 12.46
N ASP A 279 -8.73 -14.30 12.49
CA ASP A 279 -8.75 -15.76 12.39
C ASP A 279 -8.97 -16.31 10.97
N TYR A 280 -9.02 -15.43 9.96
CA TYR A 280 -9.42 -15.76 8.60
C TYR A 280 -8.27 -16.01 7.63
N ARG A 281 -7.01 -15.75 8.06
CA ARG A 281 -5.80 -15.93 7.26
C ARG A 281 -5.11 -17.27 7.52
N ASN A 282 -4.81 -17.56 8.80
CA ASN A 282 -4.05 -18.75 9.21
C ASN A 282 -4.88 -19.59 10.19
N TYR A 283 -5.42 -20.70 9.70
CA TYR A 283 -6.19 -21.67 10.48
C TYR A 283 -6.06 -23.09 9.91
N TYR A 284 -6.35 -24.08 10.76
CA TYR A 284 -6.60 -25.47 10.36
C TYR A 284 -8.06 -25.84 10.61
N GLU A 285 -8.58 -26.78 9.83
CA GLU A 285 -9.91 -27.35 10.07
C GLU A 285 -9.76 -28.86 10.28
N ARG A 286 -10.33 -29.37 11.38
CA ARG A 286 -10.35 -30.81 11.69
C ARG A 286 -11.65 -31.15 12.40
N ASP A 287 -12.33 -32.19 11.92
CA ASP A 287 -13.61 -32.68 12.46
C ASP A 287 -14.69 -31.56 12.59
N GLY A 288 -14.69 -30.61 11.65
CA GLY A 288 -15.60 -29.46 11.64
C GLY A 288 -15.24 -28.33 12.63
N ILE A 289 -14.11 -28.45 13.34
CA ILE A 289 -13.60 -27.45 14.27
C ILE A 289 -12.47 -26.66 13.59
N ILE A 290 -12.56 -25.33 13.63
CA ILE A 290 -11.48 -24.44 13.19
C ILE A 290 -10.53 -24.14 14.35
N TYR A 291 -9.24 -24.31 14.09
CA TYR A 291 -8.12 -24.00 14.98
C TYR A 291 -7.34 -22.83 14.39
N THR A 292 -7.31 -21.71 15.09
CA THR A 292 -6.66 -20.47 14.66
C THR A 292 -5.22 -20.44 15.18
N HIS A 293 -4.34 -19.72 14.49
CA HIS A 293 -2.93 -19.58 14.92
C HIS A 293 -2.76 -18.78 16.22
N THR A 294 -3.78 -18.03 16.64
CA THR A 294 -3.75 -17.27 17.89
C THR A 294 -4.18 -18.19 19.05
N VAL A 295 -3.25 -18.43 19.97
CA VAL A 295 -3.45 -19.32 21.12
C VAL A 295 -3.58 -18.50 22.40
N SER A 296 -4.54 -18.85 23.26
CA SER A 296 -4.69 -18.24 24.58
C SER A 296 -3.57 -18.73 25.51
N PRO A 297 -2.74 -17.83 26.09
CA PRO A 297 -1.70 -18.22 27.04
C PRO A 297 -2.26 -18.81 28.34
N HIS A 298 -3.50 -18.50 28.71
CA HIS A 298 -4.13 -19.03 29.93
C HIS A 298 -4.61 -20.47 29.78
N SER A 299 -5.18 -20.80 28.62
CA SER A 299 -5.74 -22.14 28.36
C SER A 299 -4.79 -23.06 27.59
N GLY A 300 -3.81 -22.49 26.90
CA GLY A 300 -2.92 -23.20 25.98
C GLY A 300 -3.63 -23.74 24.75
N ARG A 301 -4.80 -23.20 24.40
CA ARG A 301 -5.62 -23.63 23.25
C ARG A 301 -5.86 -22.48 22.26
N PRO A 302 -5.98 -22.79 20.95
CA PRO A 302 -6.48 -21.85 19.96
C PRO A 302 -7.77 -21.18 20.41
N ILE A 303 -7.89 -19.89 20.15
CA ILE A 303 -9.05 -19.13 20.61
C ILE A 303 -10.30 -19.59 19.84
N GLN A 304 -11.32 -19.97 20.60
CA GLN A 304 -12.66 -20.27 20.10
C GLN A 304 -13.59 -19.15 20.53
N SER A 305 -13.68 -18.11 19.70
CA SER A 305 -14.49 -16.93 19.94
C SER A 305 -15.30 -16.57 18.71
N ASN A 306 -16.40 -15.84 18.91
CA ASN A 306 -17.11 -15.22 17.80
C ASN A 306 -16.39 -13.96 17.27
N LEU A 307 -15.36 -13.47 17.98
CA LEU A 307 -14.49 -12.39 17.51
C LEU A 307 -13.67 -12.88 16.31
N ALA A 308 -13.89 -12.27 15.15
CA ALA A 308 -13.30 -12.63 13.87
C ALA A 308 -12.02 -11.85 13.55
N SER A 309 -12.01 -10.56 13.90
CA SER A 309 -10.83 -9.73 13.79
C SER A 309 -10.87 -8.54 14.75
N VAL A 310 -9.68 -8.06 15.09
CA VAL A 310 -9.45 -6.84 15.85
C VAL A 310 -8.44 -5.99 15.10
N THR A 311 -8.79 -4.73 14.84
CA THR A 311 -7.89 -3.71 14.31
C THR A 311 -7.62 -2.69 15.40
N VAL A 312 -6.36 -2.38 15.67
CA VAL A 312 -5.93 -1.38 16.67
C VAL A 312 -5.23 -0.23 15.98
N ILE A 313 -5.54 1.00 16.38
CA ILE A 313 -4.80 2.21 15.99
C ILE A 313 -3.96 2.71 17.17
N ALA A 314 -2.68 2.95 16.95
CA ALA A 314 -1.77 3.47 17.97
C ALA A 314 -0.66 4.35 17.35
N GLU A 315 0.12 5.02 18.21
CA GLU A 315 1.25 5.86 17.78
C GLU A 315 2.44 5.04 17.25
N SER A 316 2.57 3.78 17.68
CA SER A 316 3.57 2.81 17.24
C SER A 316 2.87 1.59 16.66
N CYS A 317 3.36 1.11 15.53
CA CYS A 317 2.86 -0.10 14.89
C CYS A 317 3.22 -1.34 15.70
N CYS A 318 4.40 -1.36 16.32
CA CYS A 318 4.81 -2.39 17.28
C CYS A 318 3.81 -2.55 18.42
N ARG A 319 3.36 -1.44 19.02
CA ARG A 319 2.32 -1.46 20.07
C ARG A 319 0.95 -1.87 19.52
N ALA A 320 0.57 -1.40 18.33
CA ALA A 320 -0.70 -1.77 17.70
C ALA A 320 -0.78 -3.29 17.45
N ASP A 321 0.30 -3.88 16.94
CA ASP A 321 0.41 -5.32 16.60
C ASP A 321 0.26 -6.20 17.85
N ALA A 322 1.02 -5.87 18.90
CA ALA A 322 0.92 -6.57 20.19
C ALA A 322 -0.48 -6.46 20.80
N LEU A 323 -1.09 -5.27 20.79
CA LEU A 323 -2.44 -5.07 21.32
C LEU A 323 -3.51 -5.77 20.48
N ALA A 324 -3.42 -5.75 19.14
CA ALA A 324 -4.37 -6.44 18.28
C ALA A 324 -4.38 -7.95 18.58
N THR A 325 -3.19 -8.53 18.77
CA THR A 325 -3.04 -9.93 19.17
C THR A 325 -3.58 -10.19 20.58
N ALA A 326 -3.29 -9.32 21.54
CA ALA A 326 -3.79 -9.41 22.92
C ALA A 326 -5.33 -9.40 22.97
N LEU A 327 -5.94 -8.45 22.26
CA LEU A 327 -7.39 -8.27 22.21
C LEU A 327 -8.06 -9.44 21.50
N MET A 328 -7.45 -9.98 20.44
CA MET A 328 -7.91 -11.22 19.82
C MET A 328 -7.91 -12.37 20.85
N ALA A 329 -6.85 -12.48 21.66
CA ALA A 329 -6.74 -13.47 22.74
C ALA A 329 -7.72 -13.30 23.90
N MET A 330 -8.10 -12.07 24.23
CA MET A 330 -9.13 -11.79 25.22
C MET A 330 -10.53 -12.22 24.74
N GLY A 331 -10.81 -12.20 23.44
CA GLY A 331 -12.13 -12.56 22.93
C GLY A 331 -13.24 -11.60 23.39
N LYS A 332 -14.22 -12.07 24.16
CA LYS A 332 -15.43 -11.28 24.50
C LYS A 332 -15.12 -10.10 25.43
N GLU A 333 -14.06 -10.19 26.24
CA GLU A 333 -13.63 -9.13 27.15
C GLU A 333 -12.91 -7.99 26.43
N ALA A 334 -12.43 -8.21 25.20
CA ALA A 334 -11.54 -7.31 24.47
C ALA A 334 -12.08 -5.88 24.33
N LYS A 335 -13.37 -5.75 23.97
CA LYS A 335 -14.00 -4.44 23.79
C LYS A 335 -14.11 -3.67 25.11
N GLN A 336 -14.53 -4.35 26.17
CA GLN A 336 -14.65 -3.71 27.49
C GLN A 336 -13.28 -3.28 27.99
N TRP A 337 -12.28 -4.16 27.90
CA TRP A 337 -10.90 -3.83 28.26
C TRP A 337 -10.37 -2.64 27.46
N SER A 338 -10.67 -2.57 26.16
CA SER A 338 -10.25 -1.45 25.30
C SER A 338 -10.90 -0.13 25.71
N ASN A 339 -12.16 -0.14 26.14
CA ASN A 339 -12.83 1.05 26.66
C ASN A 339 -12.18 1.52 27.97
N ASP A 340 -11.89 0.59 28.87
CA ASP A 340 -11.31 0.90 30.18
C ASP A 340 -9.87 1.45 30.07
N HIS A 341 -9.14 1.04 29.03
CA HIS A 341 -7.74 1.45 28.80
C HIS A 341 -7.58 2.48 27.68
N GLN A 342 -8.67 3.03 27.16
CA GLN A 342 -8.67 4.04 26.08
C GLN A 342 -7.92 3.61 24.81
N VAL A 343 -8.01 2.32 24.46
CA VAL A 343 -7.41 1.78 23.23
C VAL A 343 -8.37 1.96 22.06
N LYS A 344 -7.91 2.61 20.98
CA LYS A 344 -8.66 2.78 19.74
C LYS A 344 -8.70 1.44 18.99
N ALA A 345 -9.86 0.79 18.95
CA ALA A 345 -10.00 -0.51 18.32
C ALA A 345 -11.32 -0.68 17.57
N VAL A 346 -11.26 -1.40 16.46
CA VAL A 346 -12.40 -1.89 15.67
C VAL A 346 -12.46 -3.40 15.81
N PHE A 347 -13.66 -3.92 16.07
CA PHE A 347 -13.93 -5.34 16.30
C PHE A 347 -14.92 -5.84 15.26
N PHE A 348 -14.68 -7.04 14.75
CA PHE A 348 -15.63 -7.76 13.93
C PHE A 348 -16.04 -9.05 14.60
N HIS A 349 -17.35 -9.28 14.72
CA HIS A 349 -17.92 -10.47 15.32
C HIS A 349 -18.74 -11.26 14.31
N ARG A 350 -18.62 -12.58 14.35
CA ARG A 350 -19.52 -13.51 13.65
C ARG A 350 -20.73 -13.80 14.51
N VAL A 351 -21.91 -13.35 14.09
CA VAL A 351 -23.18 -13.59 14.78
C VAL A 351 -24.19 -14.11 13.76
N ASP A 352 -24.68 -15.33 13.95
CA ASP A 352 -25.69 -15.97 13.09
C ASP A 352 -25.34 -15.98 11.58
N GLY A 353 -24.05 -16.08 11.26
CA GLY A 353 -23.55 -16.08 9.88
C GLY A 353 -23.26 -14.70 9.30
N GLU A 354 -23.55 -13.63 10.04
CA GLU A 354 -23.26 -12.24 9.65
C GLU A 354 -22.00 -11.70 10.35
N ILE A 355 -21.36 -10.72 9.70
CA ILE A 355 -20.22 -9.98 10.25
C ILE A 355 -20.69 -8.63 10.81
N LEU A 356 -20.68 -8.52 12.13
CA LEU A 356 -21.03 -7.29 12.85
C LEU A 356 -19.77 -6.53 13.24
N GLN A 357 -19.70 -5.26 12.83
CA GLN A 357 -18.64 -4.35 13.24
C GLN A 357 -19.04 -3.59 14.50
N SER A 358 -18.10 -3.40 15.41
CA SER A 358 -18.24 -2.48 16.53
C SER A 358 -16.90 -1.81 16.87
N MET A 359 -16.90 -0.75 17.66
CA MET A 359 -15.70 0.02 17.99
C MET A 359 -15.60 0.24 19.49
N SER A 360 -14.39 0.47 20.00
CA SER A 360 -14.17 0.96 21.36
C SER A 360 -14.61 2.42 21.49
N SER A 361 -14.85 2.88 22.72
CA SER A 361 -15.25 4.25 23.02
C SER A 361 -14.18 5.30 22.67
N ALA A 362 -12.91 4.89 22.64
CA ALA A 362 -11.79 5.76 22.29
C ALA A 362 -11.62 5.92 20.76
N PHE A 363 -12.26 5.07 19.95
CA PHE A 363 -12.17 5.14 18.50
C PHE A 363 -13.09 6.25 17.97
N ASP A 364 -12.53 7.18 17.19
CA ASP A 364 -13.30 8.23 16.53
C ASP A 364 -13.99 7.66 15.29
N SER A 365 -15.31 7.52 15.34
CA SER A 365 -16.11 6.95 14.24
C SER A 365 -16.05 7.78 12.96
N SER A 366 -15.62 9.04 13.00
CA SER A 366 -15.39 9.85 11.80
C SER A 366 -14.16 9.43 11.01
N GLN A 367 -13.23 8.68 11.62
CA GLN A 367 -12.03 8.17 10.97
C GLN A 367 -12.27 6.93 10.11
N ILE A 368 -13.45 6.29 10.20
CA ILE A 368 -13.76 5.05 9.50
C ILE A 368 -15.01 5.17 8.63
N HIS A 369 -14.89 4.70 7.40
CA HIS A 369 -15.96 4.70 6.42
C HIS A 369 -16.21 3.28 5.93
N ARG A 370 -17.38 2.73 6.26
CA ARG A 370 -17.80 1.43 5.72
C ARG A 370 -18.02 1.55 4.22
N ILE A 371 -17.43 0.62 3.48
CA ILE A 371 -17.72 0.44 2.07
C ILE A 371 -19.08 -0.24 2.02
N ALA A 372 -20.08 0.44 1.48
CA ALA A 372 -21.38 -0.18 1.25
C ALA A 372 -21.14 -1.41 0.36
N THR A 373 -21.39 -2.61 0.89
CA THR A 373 -21.42 -3.82 0.08
C THR A 373 -22.52 -3.61 -0.95
N ALA A 374 -22.10 -3.40 -2.18
CA ALA A 374 -22.99 -3.28 -3.33
C ALA A 374 -23.58 -4.66 -3.68
N SER A 375 -24.31 -5.28 -2.74
CA SER A 375 -25.09 -6.48 -3.00
C SER A 375 -26.57 -6.10 -3.06
N SER A 376 -26.96 -5.37 -4.11
CA SER A 376 -28.29 -5.45 -4.76
C SER A 376 -28.66 -4.24 -5.64
N SER A 377 -28.13 -3.03 -5.42
CA SER A 377 -28.60 -1.84 -6.18
C SER A 377 -27.81 -1.52 -7.46
N LEU A 378 -26.52 -1.88 -7.53
CA LEU A 378 -25.69 -1.62 -8.72
C LEU A 378 -26.04 -2.51 -9.92
N ASN A 379 -26.68 -3.67 -9.72
CA ASN A 379 -27.16 -4.51 -10.83
C ASN A 379 -28.31 -3.84 -11.61
N ASN A 380 -29.10 -2.97 -10.95
CA ASN A 380 -30.20 -2.28 -11.61
C ASN A 380 -29.73 -1.02 -12.36
N GLU A 381 -28.76 -0.27 -11.84
CA GLU A 381 -28.20 0.90 -12.54
C GLU A 381 -27.20 0.52 -13.62
N VAL A 382 -26.29 -0.43 -13.38
CA VAL A 382 -25.36 -0.90 -14.43
C VAL A 382 -26.12 -1.67 -15.51
N GLY A 383 -27.14 -2.47 -15.15
CA GLY A 383 -27.99 -3.17 -16.12
C GLY A 383 -28.79 -2.21 -17.02
N SER A 384 -29.27 -1.09 -16.48
CA SER A 384 -30.00 -0.08 -17.26
C SER A 384 -29.07 0.77 -18.13
N VAL A 385 -27.89 1.16 -17.64
CA VAL A 385 -26.88 1.86 -18.47
C VAL A 385 -26.34 0.95 -19.57
N PHE A 386 -25.99 -0.31 -19.25
CA PHE A 386 -25.50 -1.27 -20.24
C PHE A 386 -26.57 -1.62 -21.28
N GLY A 387 -27.84 -1.77 -20.86
CA GLY A 387 -28.97 -1.98 -21.76
C GLY A 387 -29.19 -0.80 -22.71
N ILE A 388 -29.12 0.43 -22.21
CA ILE A 388 -29.24 1.65 -23.05
C ILE A 388 -28.07 1.76 -24.02
N THR A 389 -26.83 1.53 -23.57
CA THR A 389 -25.65 1.58 -24.44
C THR A 389 -25.73 0.54 -25.56
N VAL A 390 -26.12 -0.71 -25.25
CA VAL A 390 -26.28 -1.78 -26.26
C VAL A 390 -27.41 -1.45 -27.23
N LEU A 391 -28.52 -0.87 -26.78
CA LEU A 391 -29.61 -0.44 -27.67
C LEU A 391 -29.19 0.69 -28.60
N VAL A 392 -28.48 1.71 -28.09
CA VAL A 392 -27.99 2.84 -28.89
C VAL A 392 -26.92 2.38 -29.90
N PHE A 393 -25.99 1.52 -29.48
CA PHE A 393 -24.99 0.93 -30.39
C PHE A 393 -25.64 -0.01 -31.42
N GLY A 394 -26.62 -0.80 -31.00
CA GLY A 394 -27.38 -1.68 -31.89
C GLY A 394 -28.16 -0.91 -32.95
N PHE A 395 -28.87 0.15 -32.56
CA PHE A 395 -29.59 1.01 -33.51
C PHE A 395 -28.67 1.76 -34.46
N SER A 396 -27.54 2.27 -33.97
CA SER A 396 -26.56 2.95 -34.83
C SER A 396 -25.90 1.99 -35.82
N MET A 397 -25.55 0.76 -35.40
CA MET A 397 -25.06 -0.26 -36.33
C MET A 397 -26.12 -0.69 -37.36
N LEU A 398 -27.39 -0.82 -36.96
CA LEU A 398 -28.47 -1.14 -37.89
C LEU A 398 -28.71 0.00 -38.90
N ALA A 399 -28.69 1.25 -38.44
CA ALA A 399 -28.85 2.42 -39.30
C ALA A 399 -27.67 2.55 -40.29
N MET A 400 -26.44 2.29 -39.84
CA MET A 400 -25.26 2.29 -40.71
C MET A 400 -25.28 1.14 -41.73
N SER A 401 -25.73 -0.06 -41.34
CA SER A 401 -25.83 -1.21 -42.26
C SER A 401 -26.95 -1.04 -43.29
N ILE A 402 -28.10 -0.48 -42.91
CA ILE A 402 -29.15 -0.06 -43.85
C ILE A 402 -28.64 1.04 -44.78
N GLY A 403 -27.89 2.02 -44.26
CA GLY A 403 -27.26 3.08 -45.05
C GLY A 403 -26.30 2.55 -46.12
N VAL A 404 -25.51 1.52 -45.80
CA VAL A 404 -24.57 0.86 -46.73
C VAL A 404 -25.30 -0.01 -47.77
N LEU A 405 -26.41 -0.65 -47.40
CA LEU A 405 -27.22 -1.44 -48.32
C LEU A 405 -28.01 -0.58 -49.32
N ILE A 406 -28.48 0.60 -48.89
CA ILE A 406 -29.28 1.51 -49.74
C ILE A 406 -28.36 2.40 -50.59
N ALA A 407 -27.25 2.90 -50.04
CA ALA A 407 -26.26 3.65 -50.77
C ALA A 407 -25.23 2.68 -51.36
N ASN A 408 -25.48 2.19 -52.58
CA ASN A 408 -24.63 1.26 -53.33
C ASN A 408 -23.24 1.86 -53.68
N ARG A 409 -22.46 2.19 -52.65
CA ARG A 409 -21.14 2.83 -52.71
C ARG A 409 -20.14 1.91 -52.05
N ARG A 410 -19.12 1.49 -52.79
CA ARG A 410 -17.99 0.71 -52.26
C ARG A 410 -17.30 1.52 -51.16
N LEU A 411 -17.27 0.96 -49.95
CA LEU A 411 -16.55 1.50 -48.79
C LEU A 411 -15.04 1.53 -49.11
N ARG A 412 -14.42 2.70 -49.03
CA ARG A 412 -12.96 2.85 -48.99
C ARG A 412 -12.52 2.75 -47.53
N GLY A 413 -11.93 1.60 -47.16
CA GLY A 413 -11.31 1.37 -45.85
C GLY A 413 -9.78 1.45 -45.90
N THR A 414 -9.17 1.82 -44.78
CA THR A 414 -7.74 1.78 -44.52
C THR A 414 -7.35 0.39 -44.01
N CYS A 415 -6.20 -0.15 -44.44
CA CYS A 415 -5.72 -1.46 -44.04
C CYS A 415 -5.30 -1.44 -42.57
N GLY A 416 -6.23 -1.75 -41.66
CA GLY A 416 -5.94 -1.93 -40.24
C GLY A 416 -4.96 -3.07 -40.04
N GLY A 417 -3.69 -2.74 -39.77
CA GLY A 417 -2.69 -3.67 -39.22
C GLY A 417 -2.20 -4.81 -40.13
N MET A 418 -2.56 -4.85 -41.41
CA MET A 418 -2.14 -5.94 -42.33
C MET A 418 -0.86 -5.65 -43.12
N SER A 419 -0.07 -4.65 -42.72
CA SER A 419 1.17 -4.24 -43.42
C SER A 419 2.31 -5.28 -43.40
N ALA A 420 2.14 -6.42 -42.70
CA ALA A 420 3.15 -7.47 -42.57
C ALA A 420 2.77 -8.82 -43.21
N VAL A 421 1.70 -8.87 -44.01
CA VAL A 421 1.25 -10.12 -44.65
C VAL A 421 2.00 -10.34 -45.97
N THR A 422 2.81 -11.40 -46.03
CA THR A 422 3.53 -11.83 -47.25
C THR A 422 2.86 -13.00 -47.96
N ASP A 423 3.10 -13.15 -49.25
CA ASP A 423 2.71 -14.34 -50.00
C ASP A 423 3.67 -15.53 -49.78
N ARG A 424 3.42 -16.66 -50.44
CA ARG A 424 4.26 -17.87 -50.30
C ARG A 424 5.69 -17.72 -50.84
N HIS A 425 6.02 -16.59 -51.46
CA HIS A 425 7.37 -16.23 -51.92
C HIS A 425 7.95 -15.04 -51.14
N ASP A 426 7.35 -14.71 -49.98
CA ASP A 426 7.76 -13.68 -49.03
C ASP A 426 7.66 -12.22 -49.54
N ASN A 427 6.85 -11.97 -50.56
CA ASN A 427 6.59 -10.61 -51.05
C ASN A 427 5.39 -9.98 -50.34
N ILE A 428 5.49 -8.68 -50.01
CA ILE A 428 4.41 -7.93 -49.34
C ILE A 428 3.23 -7.76 -50.31
N VAL A 429 2.04 -8.21 -49.92
CA VAL A 429 0.85 -8.18 -50.78
C VAL A 429 0.17 -6.80 -50.72
N CYS A 430 0.80 -5.77 -51.29
CA CYS A 430 0.28 -4.39 -51.25
C CYS A 430 -0.95 -4.16 -52.18
N SER A 431 -1.21 -5.05 -53.15
CA SER A 431 -2.26 -4.90 -54.17
C SER A 431 -3.70 -4.93 -53.64
N LEU A 432 -3.88 -5.33 -52.38
CA LEU A 432 -5.17 -5.39 -51.71
C LEU A 432 -5.50 -4.12 -50.90
N CYS A 433 -4.56 -3.17 -50.78
CA CYS A 433 -4.71 -1.95 -49.99
C CYS A 433 -4.96 -0.71 -50.86
N THR A 434 -5.94 0.12 -50.49
CA THR A 434 -6.33 1.32 -51.27
C THR A 434 -5.41 2.53 -51.02
N ARG A 435 -4.64 2.53 -49.91
CA ARG A 435 -3.54 3.46 -49.61
C ARG A 435 -2.42 2.68 -48.90
N PRO A 436 -1.30 2.39 -49.55
CA PRO A 436 -0.20 1.63 -48.94
C PRO A 436 0.61 2.49 -47.96
N SER A 437 1.32 1.85 -47.01
CA SER A 437 2.28 2.49 -46.11
C SER A 437 3.60 2.81 -46.82
N ASP A 438 4.45 3.66 -46.23
CA ASP A 438 5.74 4.07 -46.80
C ASP A 438 6.69 2.88 -47.09
N ASP A 439 6.52 1.76 -46.37
CA ASP A 439 7.25 0.52 -46.60
C ASP A 439 6.96 -0.14 -47.96
N CYS A 440 5.81 0.15 -48.60
CA CYS A 440 5.50 -0.30 -49.96
C CYS A 440 6.06 0.65 -51.05
N VAL A 441 6.71 1.76 -50.70
CA VAL A 441 7.16 2.77 -51.69
C VAL A 441 8.51 2.42 -52.33
N ASN A 442 9.24 1.44 -51.80
CA ASN A 442 10.61 1.14 -52.22
C ASN A 442 10.82 -0.14 -53.04
N ASP A 443 9.76 -0.82 -53.48
CA ASP A 443 9.90 -2.10 -54.23
C ASP A 443 9.51 -2.03 -55.71
N GLU A 444 9.58 -0.85 -56.33
CA GLU A 444 9.62 -0.72 -57.79
C GLU A 444 11.05 -0.41 -58.24
N THR A 445 11.93 -1.41 -58.15
CA THR A 445 13.06 -1.56 -59.09
C THR A 445 13.54 -3.02 -59.13
N ARG A 446 12.73 -3.89 -59.72
CA ARG A 446 13.25 -4.94 -60.63
C ARG A 446 12.20 -5.56 -61.52
#